data_AF-A0A3B8W452-F1
#
_entry.id   AF-A0A3B8W452-F1
#
_cell.length_a   1.000
_cell.length_b   1.000
_cell.length_c   1.000
_cell.angle_alpha   90.00
_cell.angle_beta   90.00
_cell.angle_gamma   90.00
#
_symmetry.space_group_name_H-M   'P 1'
#
loop_
_entity.id
_entity.type
_entity.pdbx_description
1 polymer ?
#
loop_
_entity_poly.entity_id
_entity_poly.type
_entity_poly.pdbx_seq_one_letter_code
_entity_poly.pdbx_strand_id
1 'polypeptide(L)'
;VDKFVKVLKKAKADVINIERWGLRKLAYPIQKKSTGFYNLIEFSAAPETIGTLETEFRRDESVMRFLTTALDKFAVEYNARRRKGEFNKNKKTTTKKEEEVAL
;
A
#
# COMPACT_ATOMS: atom_id res chain seq x y z
N VAL A 1 -4.22 -4.42 10.45
CA VAL A 1 -4.52 -4.54 9.00
C VAL A 1 -5.72 -5.43 8.76
N ASP A 2 -5.73 -6.68 9.24
CA ASP A 2 -6.78 -7.65 8.94
C ASP A 2 -8.18 -7.22 9.41
N LYS A 3 -8.26 -6.42 10.48
CA LYS A 3 -9.49 -5.75 10.94
C LYS A 3 -10.14 -4.91 9.82
N PHE A 4 -9.37 -4.05 9.16
CA PHE A 4 -9.86 -3.18 8.10
C PHE A 4 -10.20 -3.94 6.81
N VAL A 5 -9.43 -4.99 6.50
CA VAL A 5 -9.77 -5.91 5.40
C VAL A 5 -11.12 -6.58 5.63
N LYS A 6 -11.45 -6.96 6.87
CA LYS A 6 -12.78 -7.50 7.21
C LYS A 6 -13.88 -6.46 7.02
N VAL A 7 -13.65 -5.19 7.34
CA VAL A 7 -14.63 -4.11 7.10
C VAL A 7 -14.89 -3.94 5.61
N LEU A 8 -13.84 -3.91 4.79
CA LEU A 8 -13.94 -3.85 3.33
C LEU A 8 -14.74 -5.04 2.77
N LYS A 9 -14.43 -6.27 3.22
CA LYS A 9 -15.17 -7.47 2.80
C LYS A 9 -16.65 -7.45 3.21
N LYS A 10 -16.98 -6.94 4.41
CA LYS A 10 -18.37 -6.78 4.85
C LYS A 10 -19.14 -5.79 3.98
N ALA A 11 -18.46 -4.75 3.49
CA ALA A 11 -19.01 -3.77 2.57
C ALA A 11 -19.04 -4.24 1.10
N LYS A 12 -18.74 -5.52 0.83
CA LYS A 12 -18.66 -6.11 -0.52
C LYS A 12 -17.63 -5.40 -1.43
N ALA A 13 -16.59 -4.79 -0.86
CA ALA A 13 -15.46 -4.28 -1.60
C ALA A 13 -14.52 -5.42 -2.02
N ASP A 14 -13.95 -5.31 -3.22
CA ASP A 14 -12.93 -6.22 -3.71
C ASP A 14 -11.54 -5.73 -3.30
N VAL A 15 -10.74 -6.61 -2.69
CA VAL A 15 -9.41 -6.27 -2.19
C VAL A 15 -8.39 -6.83 -3.17
N ILE A 16 -7.80 -5.93 -3.96
CA ILE A 16 -6.94 -6.26 -5.10
C ILE A 16 -5.53 -6.61 -4.63
N ASN A 17 -4.99 -5.83 -3.70
CA ASN A 17 -3.61 -6.01 -3.22
C ASN A 17 -3.44 -5.47 -1.79
N ILE A 18 -2.55 -6.12 -1.03
CA ILE A 18 -2.15 -5.70 0.30
C ILE A 18 -0.63 -5.75 0.39
N GLU A 19 0.02 -4.59 0.49
CA GLU A 19 1.45 -4.49 0.73
C GLU A 19 1.72 -4.11 2.19
N ARG A 20 2.51 -4.92 2.89
CA ARG A 20 2.95 -4.65 4.26
C ARG A 20 4.40 -4.20 4.20
N TRP A 21 4.64 -2.89 4.27
CA TRP A 21 6.00 -2.34 4.22
C TRP A 21 6.74 -2.45 5.56
N GLY A 22 6.04 -2.83 6.63
CA GLY A 22 6.64 -3.02 7.94
C GLY A 22 6.98 -1.71 8.63
N LEU A 23 7.92 -1.77 9.57
CA LEU A 23 8.33 -0.64 10.40
C LEU A 23 9.23 0.32 9.60
N ARG A 24 8.87 1.61 9.57
CA ARG A 24 9.67 2.66 8.94
C ARG A 24 9.85 3.83 9.89
N LYS A 25 10.99 4.51 9.79
CA LYS A 25 11.27 5.76 10.51
C LYS A 25 10.53 6.92 9.85
N LEU A 26 9.85 7.73 10.66
CA LEU A 26 9.13 8.91 10.20
C LEU A 26 10.12 10.08 10.01
N ALA A 27 9.84 10.97 9.05
CA ALA A 27 10.64 12.18 8.86
C ALA A 27 10.54 13.14 10.07
N TYR A 28 9.37 13.19 10.71
CA TYR A 28 9.11 13.93 11.94
C TYR A 28 8.19 13.12 12.86
N PRO A 29 8.25 13.32 14.19
CA PRO A 29 7.41 12.59 15.12
C PRO A 29 5.92 12.91 14.94
N ILE A 30 5.07 11.87 14.98
CA ILE A 30 3.61 12.00 15.01
C ILE A 30 3.14 11.44 16.35
N GLN A 31 2.36 12.21 17.11
CA GLN A 31 1.94 11.81 18.46
C GLN A 31 3.12 11.33 19.35
N LYS A 32 4.27 12.01 19.26
CA LYS A 32 5.53 11.67 19.95
C LYS A 32 6.16 10.31 19.57
N LYS A 33 5.65 9.63 18.53
CA LYS A 33 6.23 8.40 17.97
C LYS A 33 7.12 8.74 16.78
N SER A 34 8.32 8.17 16.72
CA SER A 34 9.32 8.40 15.67
C SER A 34 9.33 7.32 14.58
N THR A 35 8.64 6.20 14.81
CA THR A 35 8.52 5.06 13.89
C THR A 35 7.06 4.66 13.73
N GLY A 36 6.72 4.00 12.63
CA GLY A 36 5.38 3.51 12.37
C GLY A 36 5.34 2.36 11.37
N PHE A 37 4.29 1.55 11.44
CA PHE A 37 4.04 0.47 10.49
C PHE A 37 3.26 1.00 9.28
N TYR A 38 3.83 0.83 8.09
CA TYR A 38 3.18 1.23 6.85
C TYR A 38 2.53 0.03 6.16
N ASN A 39 1.26 0.20 5.78
CA ASN A 39 0.50 -0.77 5.02
C ASN A 39 -0.23 -0.05 3.90
N LEU A 40 -0.18 -0.60 2.69
CA LEU A 40 -0.89 -0.12 1.53
C LEU A 40 -1.94 -1.17 1.15
N ILE A 41 -3.17 -0.72 0.94
CA ILE A 41 -4.29 -1.57 0.55
C ILE A 41 -4.86 -0.98 -0.73
N GLU A 42 -4.85 -1.77 -1.80
CA GLU A 42 -5.51 -1.46 -3.07
C GLU A 42 -6.85 -2.21 -3.07
N PHE A 43 -7.95 -1.47 -3.22
CA PHE A 43 -9.29 -2.04 -3.20
C PHE A 43 -10.20 -1.31 -4.19
N SER A 44 -11.21 -2.03 -4.67
CA SER A 44 -12.33 -1.50 -5.45
C SER A 44 -13.58 -1.55 -4.59
N ALA A 45 -14.23 -0.41 -4.38
CA ALA A 45 -15.41 -0.29 -3.54
C ALA A 45 -16.37 0.77 -4.09
N ALA A 46 -17.63 0.67 -3.69
CA ALA A 46 -18.60 1.73 -3.89
C ALA A 46 -18.27 2.96 -3.00
N PRO A 47 -18.57 4.19 -3.42
CA PRO A 47 -18.18 5.42 -2.70
C PRO A 47 -18.65 5.47 -1.25
N GLU A 48 -19.80 4.88 -0.94
CA GLU A 48 -20.41 4.84 0.39
C GLU A 48 -19.53 4.09 1.41
N THR A 49 -18.73 3.13 0.91
CA THR A 49 -17.82 2.33 1.75
C THR A 49 -16.68 3.17 2.31
N ILE A 50 -16.26 4.22 1.60
CA ILE A 50 -15.13 5.07 1.98
C ILE A 50 -15.42 5.79 3.29
N GLY A 51 -16.59 6.40 3.43
CA GLY A 51 -16.97 7.12 4.66
C GLY A 51 -17.03 6.22 5.90
N THR A 52 -17.51 4.99 5.72
CA THR A 52 -17.51 3.98 6.80
C THR A 52 -16.09 3.58 7.19
N LEU A 53 -15.23 3.36 6.20
CA LEU A 53 -13.83 2.99 6.42
C LEU A 53 -13.05 4.10 7.14
N GLU A 54 -13.20 5.36 6.72
CA GLU A 54 -12.55 6.50 7.37
C GLU A 54 -13.02 6.71 8.80
N THR A 55 -14.31 6.47 9.06
CA THR A 55 -14.86 6.51 10.42
C THR A 55 -14.18 5.46 11.30
N GLU A 56 -14.01 4.23 10.80
CA GLU A 56 -13.33 3.17 11.53
C GLU A 56 -11.84 3.46 11.74
N PHE A 57 -11.15 4.07 10.76
CA PHE A 57 -9.77 4.53 10.93
C PHE A 57 -9.63 5.59 12.02
N ARG A 58 -10.59 6.52 12.13
CA ARG A 58 -10.58 7.56 13.16
C ARG A 58 -10.92 7.03 14.56
N ARG A 59 -11.75 5.98 14.64
CA ARG A 59 -12.11 5.33 15.91
C ARG A 59 -10.99 4.47 16.49
N ASP A 60 -10.08 4.00 15.64
CA ASP A 60 -8.99 3.11 16.05
C ASP A 60 -7.74 3.90 16.42
N GLU A 61 -7.43 4.00 17.72
CA GLU A 61 -6.27 4.75 18.24
C GLU A 61 -4.91 4.19 17.78
N SER A 62 -4.87 2.95 17.26
CA SER A 62 -3.64 2.37 16.71
C SER A 62 -3.24 3.01 15.38
N VAL A 63 -4.18 3.67 14.69
CA VAL A 63 -3.94 4.35 13.40
C VAL A 63 -3.54 5.80 13.65
N MET A 64 -2.26 6.11 13.44
CA MET A 64 -1.77 7.48 13.61
C MET A 64 -2.15 8.42 12.45
N ARG A 65 -2.14 7.90 11.22
CA ARG A 65 -2.44 8.66 10.00
C ARG A 65 -2.86 7.68 8.90
N PHE A 66 -3.84 8.10 8.10
CA PHE A 66 -4.28 7.40 6.90
C PHE A 66 -4.42 8.40 5.75
N LEU A 67 -4.38 7.89 4.52
CA LEU A 67 -4.62 8.65 3.31
C LEU A 67 -5.36 7.72 2.34
N THR A 68 -6.54 8.16 1.89
CA THR A 68 -7.32 7.49 0.87
C THR A 68 -7.27 8.34 -0.39
N THR A 69 -6.88 7.76 -1.51
CA THR A 69 -6.80 8.45 -2.81
C THR A 69 -7.55 7.65 -3.86
N ALA A 70 -8.32 8.33 -4.70
CA ALA A 70 -8.91 7.72 -5.88
C ALA A 70 -7.82 7.50 -6.95
N LEU A 71 -7.87 6.34 -7.60
CA LEU A 71 -6.96 5.99 -8.69
C LEU A 71 -7.63 6.31 -10.03
N ASP A 72 -6.90 6.93 -10.94
CA ASP A 72 -7.33 7.15 -12.32
C ASP A 72 -6.99 5.92 -13.19
N LYS A 73 -7.41 5.96 -14.46
CA LYS A 73 -7.18 4.87 -15.41
C LYS A 73 -5.68 4.54 -15.54
N PHE A 74 -4.83 5.56 -15.63
CA PHE A 74 -3.40 5.37 -15.83
C PHE A 74 -2.71 4.81 -14.57
N ALA A 75 -3.13 5.21 -13.36
CA ALA A 75 -2.62 4.65 -12.12
C ALA A 75 -3.01 3.18 -11.94
N VAL A 76 -4.24 2.78 -12.32
CA VAL A 76 -4.66 1.38 -12.25
C VAL A 76 -3.80 0.50 -13.18
N GLU A 77 -3.57 0.95 -14.42
CA GLU A 77 -2.68 0.26 -15.37
C GLU A 77 -1.23 0.20 -14.86
N TYR A 78 -0.74 1.29 -14.25
CA TYR A 78 0.58 1.32 -13.61
C TYR A 78 0.68 0.31 -12.46
N ASN A 79 -0.30 0.26 -11.57
CA ASN A 79 -0.32 -0.69 -10.45
C ASN A 79 -0.37 -2.14 -10.95
N ALA A 80 -1.14 -2.41 -12.01
CA ALA A 80 -1.18 -3.73 -12.64
C ALA A 80 0.19 -4.13 -13.21
N ARG A 81 0.89 -3.23 -13.91
CA ARG A 81 2.26 -3.45 -14.42
C ARG A 81 3.27 -3.64 -13.29
N ARG A 82 3.15 -2.85 -12.22
CA ARG A 82 3.97 -2.99 -11.00
C ARG A 82 3.80 -4.35 -10.36
N ARG A 83 2.57 -4.84 -10.22
CA ARG A 83 2.28 -6.19 -9.71
C ARG A 83 2.82 -7.29 -10.62
N LYS A 84 2.80 -7.11 -11.95
CA LYS A 84 3.42 -8.04 -12.93
C LYS A 84 4.96 -8.07 -12.87
N GLY A 85 5.58 -7.23 -12.05
CA GLY A 85 7.03 -7.26 -11.81
C GLY A 85 7.87 -6.62 -12.91
N GLU A 86 7.26 -5.86 -13.82
CA GLU A 86 7.95 -5.19 -14.94
C GLU A 86 9.09 -4.26 -14.46
N PHE A 87 8.90 -3.60 -13.32
CA PHE A 87 9.91 -2.69 -12.75
C PHE A 87 11.06 -3.40 -12.01
N ASN A 88 10.91 -4.68 -11.64
CA ASN A 88 11.97 -5.44 -10.97
C ASN A 88 12.94 -6.11 -11.95
N LYS A 89 12.62 -6.16 -13.26
CA LYS A 89 13.46 -6.84 -14.26
C LYS A 89 14.78 -6.11 -14.53
N ASN A 90 14.77 -4.76 -14.54
CA ASN A 90 15.97 -3.98 -14.87
C ASN A 90 17.09 -4.04 -13.83
N LYS A 91 16.84 -4.48 -12.59
CA LYS A 91 17.95 -4.70 -11.63
C LYS A 91 18.72 -5.99 -11.90
N LYS A 92 18.08 -7.04 -12.44
CA LYS A 92 18.75 -8.34 -12.68
C LYS A 92 19.65 -8.32 -13.91
N THR A 93 19.36 -7.48 -14.92
CA THR A 93 20.15 -7.38 -16.15
C THR A 93 21.42 -6.55 -15.99
N THR A 94 21.44 -5.56 -15.09
CA THR A 94 22.63 -4.75 -14.83
C THR A 94 23.66 -5.51 -14.00
N THR A 95 23.22 -6.23 -12.95
CA THR A 95 24.13 -7.01 -12.07
C THR A 95 24.82 -8.16 -12.82
N LYS A 96 24.12 -8.84 -13.74
CA LYS A 96 24.73 -9.92 -14.55
C LYS A 96 25.84 -9.43 -15.51
N LYS A 97 25.71 -8.21 -16.05
CA LYS A 97 26.74 -7.63 -16.93
C LYS A 97 27.98 -7.18 -16.18
N GLU A 98 27.84 -6.75 -14.92
CA GLU A 98 28.97 -6.36 -14.07
C GLU A 98 29.78 -7.59 -13.60
N GLU A 99 29.12 -8.72 -13.34
CA GLU A 99 29.79 -9.99 -12.96
C GLU A 99 30.52 -10.67 -14.14
N GLU A 100 30.02 -10.54 -15.37
CA GLU A 100 30.62 -11.15 -16.58
C GLU A 100 31.82 -10.36 -17.14
N VAL A 101 31.91 -9.06 -16.85
CA VAL A 101 33.03 -8.18 -17.28
C VAL A 101 34.18 -8.16 -16.25
N ALA A 102 33.94 -8.63 -15.03
CA ALA A 102 34.92 -8.69 -13.94
C ALA A 102 35.66 -10.03 -13.81
N LEU A 103 35.40 -10.98 -14.72
CA LEU A 103 36.13 -12.25 -14.89
C LEU A 103 36.94 -12.20 -16.19
#